data_AF-J9BUF0-F1
#
_entry.id   AF-J9BUF0-F1
#
_cell.length_a   1.000
_cell.length_b   1.000
_cell.length_c   1.000
_cell.angle_alpha   90.00
_cell.angle_beta   90.00
_cell.angle_gamma   90.00
#
_symmetry.space_group_name_H-M   'P 1'
#
loop_
_entity.id
_entity.type
_entity.pdbx_description
1 polymer ?
#
loop_
_entity_poly.entity_id
_entity_poly.type
_entity_poly.pdbx_seq_one_letter_code
_entity_poly.pdbx_strand_id
1 'polypeptide(L)'
;KRTPEQVRHYIASLDIQLTEKPYLNFVRIDRLTSMDEVEGILFFAIPDRLSGLCSWAFYDNDSADAVSTRFASGCCSIVTFAVQENRRKGRSCFIGLLDPSARQLIPADELTFVIPACRFSEMWKTMEHSALFQKAYSVVRKRM
;
A
#
# COMPACT_ATOMS: atom_id res chain seq x y z
N LYS A 1 -8.55 -6.18 19.75
CA LYS A 1 -8.87 -5.18 20.82
C LYS A 1 -9.55 -5.94 21.95
N ARG A 2 -9.40 -5.52 23.22
CA ARG A 2 -9.89 -6.26 24.40
C ARG A 2 -11.35 -5.93 24.77
N THR A 3 -11.79 -4.70 24.55
CA THR A 3 -13.16 -4.26 24.87
C THR A 3 -13.89 -3.66 23.67
N PRO A 4 -15.23 -3.65 23.65
CA PRO A 4 -16.01 -2.96 22.61
C PRO A 4 -15.67 -1.47 22.50
N GLU A 5 -15.39 -0.80 23.62
CA GLU A 5 -15.02 0.62 23.65
C GLU A 5 -13.69 0.86 22.93
N GLN A 6 -12.71 -0.03 23.10
CA GLN A 6 -11.46 0.03 22.35
C GLN A 6 -11.66 -0.19 20.84
N VAL A 7 -12.66 -1.00 20.45
CA VAL A 7 -13.02 -1.16 19.03
C VAL A 7 -13.65 0.13 18.50
N ARG A 8 -14.62 0.71 19.21
CA ARG A 8 -15.28 1.97 18.81
C ARG A 8 -14.28 3.12 18.69
N HIS A 9 -13.41 3.30 19.70
CA HIS A 9 -12.36 4.30 19.67
C HIS A 9 -11.40 4.08 18.49
N TYR A 10 -11.05 2.82 18.22
CA TYR A 10 -10.19 2.51 17.10
C TYR A 10 -10.83 2.86 15.76
N ILE A 11 -12.07 2.43 15.52
CA ILE A 11 -12.81 2.75 14.29
C ILE A 11 -12.95 4.26 14.12
N ALA A 12 -13.27 5.00 15.19
CA ALA A 12 -13.32 6.46 15.15
C ALA A 12 -11.97 7.08 14.76
N SER A 13 -10.86 6.55 15.29
CA SER A 13 -9.50 7.01 14.94
C SER A 13 -9.07 6.69 13.49
N LEU A 14 -9.81 5.83 12.79
CA LEU A 14 -9.53 5.54 11.38
C LEU A 14 -10.04 6.66 10.47
N ASP A 15 -10.89 7.59 10.92
CA ASP A 15 -11.37 8.74 10.14
C ASP A 15 -11.85 8.37 8.70
N ILE A 16 -12.68 7.33 8.61
CA ILE A 16 -13.20 6.83 7.34
C ILE A 16 -14.25 7.80 6.81
N GLN A 17 -13.97 8.42 5.67
CA GLN A 17 -14.89 9.34 5.01
C GLN A 17 -15.46 8.71 3.74
N LEU A 18 -16.72 9.02 3.45
CA LEU A 18 -17.35 8.62 2.19
C LEU A 18 -16.74 9.41 1.02
N THR A 19 -16.75 8.79 -0.17
CA THR A 19 -16.41 9.44 -1.43
C THR A 19 -17.68 9.95 -2.11
N GLU A 20 -17.58 11.00 -2.90
CA GLU A 20 -18.67 11.49 -3.75
C GLU A 20 -18.88 10.60 -4.99
N LYS A 21 -17.86 9.80 -5.35
CA LYS A 21 -17.93 8.89 -6.51
C LYS A 21 -18.70 7.61 -6.17
N PRO A 22 -19.54 7.10 -7.08
CA PRO A 22 -20.36 5.92 -6.82
C PRO A 22 -19.57 4.60 -6.79
N TYR A 23 -18.41 4.55 -7.45
CA TYR A 23 -17.62 3.33 -7.60
C TYR A 23 -16.11 3.61 -7.47
N LEU A 24 -15.40 2.60 -7.00
CA LEU A 24 -13.95 2.49 -7.10
C LEU A 24 -13.62 1.28 -7.97
N ASN A 25 -12.81 1.49 -9.00
CA ASN A 25 -12.44 0.42 -9.93
C ASN A 25 -10.99 0.00 -9.69
N PHE A 26 -10.76 -1.32 -9.65
CA PHE A 26 -9.42 -1.87 -9.76
C PHE A 26 -9.12 -2.15 -11.23
N VAL A 27 -8.13 -1.46 -11.77
CA VAL A 27 -7.71 -1.58 -13.17
C VAL A 27 -6.24 -1.95 -13.19
N ARG A 28 -5.85 -2.89 -14.07
CA ARG A 28 -4.44 -3.20 -14.26
C ARG A 28 -3.72 -1.97 -14.81
N ILE A 29 -2.52 -1.71 -14.30
CA ILE A 29 -1.75 -0.51 -14.64
C ILE A 29 -1.46 -0.38 -16.15
N ASP A 30 -1.29 -1.49 -16.86
CA ASP A 30 -1.03 -1.52 -18.30
C ASP A 30 -2.25 -1.17 -19.16
N ARG A 31 -3.44 -1.05 -18.56
CA ARG A 31 -4.69 -0.62 -19.21
C ARG A 31 -5.10 0.81 -18.86
N LEU A 32 -4.33 1.49 -18.01
CA LEU A 32 -4.59 2.89 -17.65
C LEU A 32 -4.07 3.82 -18.74
N THR A 33 -4.90 4.78 -19.15
CA THR A 33 -4.54 5.83 -20.11
C THR A 33 -3.99 7.08 -19.43
N SER A 34 -4.32 7.29 -18.14
CA SER A 34 -3.84 8.40 -17.31
C SER A 34 -3.78 7.99 -15.83
N MET A 35 -3.00 8.74 -15.03
CA MET A 35 -2.90 8.62 -13.57
C MET A 35 -3.77 9.63 -12.80
N ASP A 36 -4.47 10.54 -13.47
CA ASP A 36 -5.12 11.70 -12.83
C ASP A 36 -6.21 11.35 -11.80
N GLU A 37 -6.87 10.19 -11.97
CA GLU A 37 -7.95 9.72 -11.07
C GLU A 37 -7.58 8.49 -10.24
N VAL A 38 -6.30 8.14 -10.20
CA VAL A 38 -5.83 6.98 -9.46
C VAL A 38 -5.73 7.32 -7.98
N GLU A 39 -6.31 6.48 -7.11
CA GLU A 39 -6.15 6.61 -5.65
C GLU A 39 -4.85 5.96 -5.15
N GLY A 40 -4.36 4.94 -5.84
CA GLY A 40 -3.10 4.31 -5.51
C GLY A 40 -2.83 3.07 -6.36
N ILE A 41 -1.61 2.56 -6.23
CA ILE A 41 -1.15 1.35 -6.89
C ILE A 41 -1.14 0.22 -5.87
N LEU A 42 -1.90 -0.84 -6.16
CA LEU A 42 -1.99 -2.05 -5.34
C LEU A 42 -1.16 -3.17 -5.97
N PHE A 43 -0.26 -3.74 -5.17
CA PHE A 43 0.50 -4.94 -5.51
C PHE A 43 0.04 -6.11 -4.64
N PHE A 44 -0.11 -7.28 -5.26
CA PHE A 44 -0.09 -8.57 -4.55
C PHE A 44 1.34 -9.12 -4.63
N ALA A 45 1.93 -9.38 -3.48
CA ALA A 45 3.37 -9.59 -3.37
C ALA A 45 3.71 -10.65 -2.33
N ILE A 46 4.51 -11.63 -2.77
CA ILE A 46 5.25 -12.53 -1.89
C ILE A 46 6.34 -11.76 -1.12
N PRO A 47 6.92 -12.31 -0.03
CA PRO A 47 7.91 -11.62 0.80
C PRO A 47 9.09 -11.02 0.01
N ASP A 48 9.57 -11.73 -1.00
CA ASP A 48 10.69 -11.25 -1.82
C ASP A 48 10.32 -10.02 -2.66
N ARG A 49 9.10 -9.98 -3.21
CA ARG A 49 8.55 -8.79 -3.90
C ARG A 49 8.32 -7.64 -2.93
N LEU A 50 7.80 -7.93 -1.73
CA LEU A 50 7.61 -6.93 -0.68
C LEU A 50 8.94 -6.30 -0.27
N SER A 51 10.01 -7.09 -0.14
CA SER A 51 11.34 -6.55 0.15
C SER A 51 11.77 -5.50 -0.87
N GLY A 52 11.56 -5.76 -2.17
CA GLY A 52 11.87 -4.80 -3.23
C GLY A 52 11.02 -3.53 -3.15
N LEU A 53 9.71 -3.69 -2.96
CA LEU A 53 8.78 -2.56 -2.83
C LEU A 53 9.10 -1.69 -1.62
N CYS A 54 9.44 -2.30 -0.49
CA CYS A 54 9.90 -1.60 0.71
C CYS A 54 11.21 -0.85 0.44
N SER A 55 12.22 -1.50 -0.15
CA SER A 55 13.49 -0.84 -0.50
C SER A 55 13.28 0.36 -1.43
N TRP A 56 12.32 0.30 -2.34
CA TRP A 56 11.96 1.44 -3.18
C TRP A 56 11.26 2.55 -2.38
N ALA A 57 10.31 2.20 -1.51
CA ALA A 57 9.58 3.17 -0.68
C ALA A 57 10.50 3.93 0.29
N PHE A 58 11.54 3.26 0.82
CA PHE A 58 12.53 3.86 1.72
C PHE A 58 13.63 4.65 1.01
N TYR A 59 13.78 4.52 -0.32
CA TYR A 59 14.92 5.08 -1.04
C TYR A 59 15.07 6.60 -0.87
N ASP A 60 13.96 7.34 -0.89
CA ASP A 60 13.90 8.80 -0.76
C ASP A 60 13.03 9.27 0.43
N ASN A 61 12.76 8.37 1.39
CA ASN A 61 11.94 8.66 2.55
C ASN A 61 12.52 8.01 3.83
N ASP A 62 13.18 8.84 4.64
CA ASP A 62 13.81 8.46 5.92
C ASP A 62 12.82 8.38 7.09
N SER A 63 11.52 8.63 6.86
CA SER A 63 10.53 8.60 7.93
C SER A 63 10.36 7.18 8.49
N ALA A 64 10.21 7.08 9.81
CA ALA A 64 9.96 5.81 10.50
C ALA A 64 8.66 5.11 10.05
N ASP A 65 7.74 5.86 9.45
CA ASP A 65 6.45 5.39 8.93
C ASP A 65 6.39 5.35 7.39
N ALA A 66 7.53 5.44 6.68
CA ALA A 66 7.60 5.41 5.22
C ALA A 66 6.95 4.14 4.63
N VAL A 67 7.01 3.02 5.34
CA VAL A 67 6.16 1.85 5.14
C VAL A 67 5.48 1.51 6.46
N SER A 68 4.15 1.46 6.44
CA SER A 68 3.34 1.26 7.64
C SER A 68 2.43 0.03 7.52
N THR A 69 2.24 -0.67 8.64
CA THR A 69 1.22 -1.71 8.78
C THR A 69 0.26 -1.31 9.88
N ARG A 70 -1.02 -1.13 9.54
CA ARG A 70 -2.09 -0.75 10.48
C ARG A 70 -3.17 -1.82 10.46
N PHE A 71 -3.66 -2.19 11.64
CA PHE A 71 -4.73 -3.20 11.73
C PHE A 71 -6.05 -2.63 11.20
N ALA A 72 -6.65 -3.18 10.17
CA ALA A 72 -7.98 -2.77 9.72
C ALA A 72 -8.65 -3.89 8.93
N SER A 73 -9.89 -3.71 8.50
CA SER A 73 -10.44 -4.60 7.47
C SER A 73 -9.60 -4.54 6.20
N GLY A 74 -9.64 -5.60 5.41
CA GLY A 74 -8.82 -5.71 4.20
C GLY A 74 -9.00 -4.51 3.27
N CYS A 75 -10.25 -4.13 2.98
CA CYS A 75 -10.56 -2.96 2.17
C CYS A 75 -10.01 -1.65 2.76
N CYS A 76 -10.08 -1.47 4.08
CA CYS A 76 -9.54 -0.28 4.73
C CYS A 76 -8.02 -0.22 4.58
N SER A 77 -7.35 -1.37 4.73
CA SER A 77 -5.88 -1.48 4.61
C SER A 77 -5.36 -1.21 3.20
N ILE A 78 -6.13 -1.52 2.15
CA ILE A 78 -5.69 -1.35 0.75
C ILE A 78 -6.28 -0.14 0.04
N VAL A 79 -7.39 0.42 0.54
CA VAL A 79 -8.05 1.59 -0.06
C VAL A 79 -8.00 2.79 0.88
N THR A 80 -8.64 2.69 2.04
CA THR A 80 -8.89 3.86 2.90
C THR A 80 -7.62 4.56 3.34
N PHE A 81 -6.58 3.80 3.72
CA PHE A 81 -5.31 4.40 4.11
C PHE A 81 -4.62 5.13 2.97
N ALA A 82 -4.70 4.62 1.73
CA ALA A 82 -4.12 5.30 0.58
C ALA A 82 -4.87 6.60 0.24
N VAL A 83 -6.20 6.57 0.26
CA VAL A 83 -7.03 7.77 0.05
C VAL A 83 -6.75 8.84 1.11
N GLN A 84 -6.62 8.44 2.38
CA GLN A 84 -6.27 9.38 3.46
C GLN A 84 -4.86 9.94 3.29
N GLU A 85 -3.91 9.11 2.86
CA GLU A 85 -2.55 9.56 2.57
C GLU A 85 -2.55 10.62 1.46
N ASN A 86 -3.31 10.41 0.39
CA ASN A 86 -3.47 11.37 -0.70
C ASN A 86 -3.97 12.72 -0.20
N ARG A 87 -5.01 12.71 0.65
CA ARG A 87 -5.63 13.93 1.19
C ARG A 87 -4.64 14.75 2.03
N ARG A 88 -3.80 14.09 2.82
CA ARG A 88 -2.77 14.76 3.63
C ARG A 88 -1.49 15.04 2.87
N LYS A 89 -1.41 14.71 1.57
CA LYS A 89 -0.19 14.73 0.75
C LYS A 89 0.98 14.03 1.46
N GLY A 90 0.67 12.88 2.06
CA GLY A 90 1.63 12.09 2.82
C GLY A 90 2.57 11.30 1.91
N ARG A 91 3.53 10.60 2.54
CA ARG A 91 4.60 9.88 1.85
C ARG A 91 4.74 8.42 2.30
N SER A 92 3.78 7.92 3.09
CA SER A 92 3.76 6.53 3.57
C SER A 92 3.17 5.58 2.53
N CYS A 93 3.71 4.38 2.46
CA CYS A 93 3.12 3.21 1.78
C CYS A 93 2.57 2.24 2.82
N PHE A 94 1.69 1.32 2.40
CA PHE A 94 0.98 0.44 3.34
C PHE A 94 1.09 -1.03 2.98
N ILE A 95 1.39 -1.86 3.98
CA ILE A 95 1.18 -3.31 3.90
C ILE A 95 -0.21 -3.64 4.44
N GLY A 96 -0.97 -4.44 3.70
CA GLY A 96 -2.39 -4.71 3.96
C GLY A 96 -2.78 -6.19 3.92
N LEU A 97 -4.09 -6.43 4.05
CA LEU A 97 -4.73 -7.75 4.08
C LEU A 97 -4.24 -8.69 5.19
N LEU A 98 -3.93 -8.11 6.37
CA LEU A 98 -3.51 -8.84 7.56
C LEU A 98 -4.67 -9.17 8.52
N ASP A 99 -5.90 -8.74 8.24
CA ASP A 99 -7.05 -9.20 9.01
C ASP A 99 -7.38 -10.66 8.66
N PRO A 100 -7.67 -11.53 9.64
CA PRO A 100 -7.93 -12.95 9.39
C PRO A 100 -9.04 -13.20 8.37
N SER A 101 -10.08 -12.37 8.35
CA SER A 101 -11.21 -12.49 7.42
C SER A 101 -10.83 -12.25 5.97
N ALA A 102 -9.90 -11.33 5.67
CA ALA A 102 -9.39 -11.12 4.33
C ALA A 102 -8.22 -12.04 3.99
N ARG A 103 -7.43 -12.46 5.00
CA ARG A 103 -6.26 -13.30 4.76
C ARG A 103 -6.58 -14.64 4.11
N GLN A 104 -7.75 -15.21 4.42
CA GLN A 104 -8.25 -16.44 3.79
C GLN A 104 -8.64 -16.27 2.30
N LEU A 105 -8.72 -15.03 1.79
CA LEU A 105 -9.17 -14.72 0.42
C LEU A 105 -8.01 -14.49 -0.56
N ILE A 106 -6.75 -14.59 -0.10
CA ILE A 106 -5.54 -14.42 -0.91
C ILE A 106 -4.57 -15.59 -0.72
N PRO A 107 -3.65 -15.87 -1.67
CA PRO A 107 -2.67 -16.94 -1.54
C PRO A 107 -1.89 -16.91 -0.22
N ALA A 108 -1.52 -18.08 0.32
CA ALA A 108 -0.93 -18.24 1.66
C ALA A 108 0.46 -17.58 1.82
N ASP A 109 1.12 -17.26 0.72
CA ASP A 109 2.43 -16.63 0.63
C ASP A 109 2.38 -15.17 0.18
N GLU A 110 1.19 -14.61 -0.10
CA GLU A 110 1.05 -13.22 -0.53
C GLU A 110 0.50 -12.31 0.57
N LEU A 111 0.93 -11.04 0.52
CA LEU A 111 0.27 -9.90 1.15
C LEU A 111 0.07 -8.81 0.09
N THR A 112 -0.49 -7.68 0.51
CA THR A 112 -0.60 -6.51 -0.36
C THR A 112 0.33 -5.39 0.04
N PHE A 113 0.81 -4.65 -0.96
CA PHE A 113 1.51 -3.39 -0.77
C PHE A 113 0.79 -2.30 -1.56
N VAL A 114 0.50 -1.17 -0.92
CA VAL A 114 -0.21 -0.05 -1.54
C VAL A 114 0.66 1.20 -1.51
N ILE A 115 0.83 1.79 -2.69
CA ILE A 115 1.48 3.08 -2.89
C ILE A 115 0.38 4.10 -3.20
N PRO A 116 0.13 5.07 -2.31
CA PRO A 116 -0.83 6.15 -2.57
C PRO A 116 -0.41 6.96 -3.80
N ALA A 117 -1.36 7.48 -4.56
CA ALA A 117 -1.07 8.18 -5.82
C ALA A 117 -0.16 9.40 -5.63
N CYS A 118 -0.34 10.17 -4.54
CA CYS A 118 0.56 11.28 -4.21
C CYS A 118 2.01 10.80 -4.08
N ARG A 119 2.21 9.66 -3.40
CA ARG A 119 3.51 9.05 -3.17
C ARG A 119 4.09 8.41 -4.44
N PHE A 120 3.26 7.76 -5.24
CA PHE A 120 3.70 7.11 -6.49
C PHE A 120 4.33 8.11 -7.47
N SER A 121 3.79 9.33 -7.55
CA SER A 121 4.32 10.38 -8.44
C SER A 121 5.78 10.77 -8.16
N GLU A 122 6.22 10.65 -6.90
CA GLU A 122 7.61 10.86 -6.48
C GLU A 122 8.43 9.61 -6.73
N MET A 123 7.96 8.46 -6.23
CA MET A 123 8.66 7.17 -6.32
C MET A 123 8.96 6.78 -7.77
N TRP A 124 8.05 7.07 -8.70
CA TRP A 124 8.22 6.77 -10.13
C TRP A 124 9.53 7.37 -10.69
N LYS A 125 9.88 8.59 -10.25
CA LYS A 125 11.08 9.30 -10.73
C LYS A 125 12.38 8.70 -10.19
N THR A 126 12.31 7.97 -9.08
CA THR A 126 13.47 7.35 -8.43
C THR A 126 13.58 5.85 -8.71
N MET A 127 12.61 5.28 -9.44
CA MET A 127 12.50 3.84 -9.67
C MET A 127 13.80 3.25 -10.23
N GLU A 128 14.34 3.81 -11.32
CA GLU A 128 15.56 3.32 -11.98
C GLU A 128 16.83 3.42 -11.12
N HIS A 129 16.83 4.34 -10.15
CA HIS A 129 17.96 4.55 -9.22
C HIS A 129 17.84 3.71 -7.95
N SER A 130 16.64 3.22 -7.65
CA SER A 130 16.36 2.44 -6.46
C SER A 130 17.04 1.05 -6.48
N ALA A 131 17.08 0.41 -5.31
CA ALA A 131 17.65 -0.92 -5.15
C ALA A 131 17.03 -1.99 -6.09
N LEU A 132 15.81 -1.76 -6.59
CA LEU A 132 15.11 -2.65 -7.53
C LEU A 132 15.91 -2.93 -8.81
N PHE A 133 16.71 -1.96 -9.27
CA PHE A 133 17.52 -2.05 -10.48
C PHE A 133 19.01 -2.32 -10.19
N GLN A 134 19.35 -2.45 -8.91
CA GLN A 134 20.71 -2.69 -8.46
C GLN A 134 20.99 -4.19 -8.27
N LYS A 135 22.28 -4.53 -8.25
CA LYS A 135 22.75 -5.92 -8.09
C LYS A 135 22.21 -6.58 -6.81
N ALA A 136 21.99 -5.82 -5.74
CA ALA A 136 21.47 -6.35 -4.47
C ALA A 136 20.11 -7.05 -4.64
N TYR A 137 19.15 -6.41 -5.33
CA TYR A 137 17.83 -7.02 -5.56
C TYR A 137 17.86 -8.11 -6.64
N SER A 138 18.84 -8.09 -7.55
CA SER A 138 18.98 -9.13 -8.59
C SER A 138 19.14 -10.55 -8.02
N VAL A 139 19.69 -10.68 -6.81
CA VAL A 139 19.81 -11.98 -6.13
C VAL A 139 18.45 -12.44 -5.59
N VAL A 140 17.70 -11.53 -4.96
CA VAL A 140 16.36 -11.81 -4.44
C VAL A 140 15.41 -12.17 -5.59
N ARG A 141 15.51 -11.47 -6.72
CA ARG A 141 14.73 -11.74 -7.94
C ARG A 141 14.89 -13.17 -8.47
N LYS A 142 16.00 -13.86 -8.20
CA LYS A 142 16.21 -15.26 -8.62
C LYS A 142 15.42 -16.28 -7.81
N ARG A 143 14.83 -15.87 -6.68
CA ARG A 143 14.00 -16.73 -5.81
C ARG A 143 12.51 -16.69 -6.21
N MET A 144 12.18 -15.92 -7.24
CA MET A 144 10.82 -15.64 -7.70
C MET A 144 10.49 -16.32 -9.03
#